data_AF-A0A3D4C019-F1
#
_entry.id   AF-A0A3D4C019-F1
#
_cell.length_a   1.000
_cell.length_b   1.000
_cell.length_c   1.000
_cell.angle_alpha   90.00
_cell.angle_beta   90.00
_cell.angle_gamma   90.00
#
_symmetry.space_group_name_H-M   'P 1'
#
loop_
_entity.id
_entity.type
_entity.pdbx_description
1 polymer ?
#
loop_
_entity_poly.entity_id
_entity_poly.type
_entity_poly.pdbx_seq_one_letter_code
_entity_poly.pdbx_strand_id
1 'polypeptide(L)'
;MPVISNTSPLLNLAIIDQLDLLRQQFGEILIPKAVLEELRVEEMLPGSDHLREALVAGWLQVRKVNNPSLVQLLLHILHFSNIFNFCRVAIL
;
A
#
# COMPACT_ATOMS: atom_id res chain seq x y z
N MET A 1 4.74 -13.49 8.24
CA MET A 1 5.75 -12.59 7.63
C MET A 1 5.04 -11.28 7.29
N PRO A 2 5.59 -10.10 7.64
CA PRO A 2 4.95 -8.83 7.31
C PRO A 2 4.95 -8.60 5.80
N VAL A 3 3.82 -8.18 5.24
CA VAL A 3 3.65 -7.86 3.82
C VAL A 3 3.54 -6.35 3.68
N ILE A 4 4.26 -5.78 2.73
CA ILE A 4 4.31 -4.35 2.49
C ILE A 4 3.76 -4.08 1.09
N SER A 5 2.86 -3.11 0.97
CA SER A 5 2.24 -2.78 -0.31
C SER A 5 2.45 -1.32 -0.70
N ASN A 6 2.33 -1.07 -2.00
CA ASN A 6 2.45 0.24 -2.66
C ASN A 6 1.07 0.80 -3.01
N THR A 7 1.03 2.05 -3.47
CA THR A 7 -0.20 2.77 -3.84
C THR A 7 -0.96 2.06 -4.97
N SER A 8 -0.31 1.75 -6.09
CA SER A 8 -1.01 1.24 -7.29
C SER A 8 -1.71 -0.10 -7.09
N PRO A 9 -1.10 -1.15 -6.48
CA PRO A 9 -1.80 -2.40 -6.22
C PRO A 9 -3.02 -2.25 -5.32
N LEU A 10 -2.92 -1.39 -4.28
CA LEU A 10 -4.03 -1.13 -3.36
C LEU A 10 -5.17 -0.40 -4.08
N LEU A 11 -4.85 0.68 -4.79
CA LEU A 11 -5.83 1.49 -5.49
C LEU A 11 -6.52 0.71 -6.61
N ASN A 12 -5.75 0.00 -7.44
CA ASN A 12 -6.30 -0.77 -8.56
C ASN A 12 -7.27 -1.85 -8.08
N LEU A 13 -6.94 -2.56 -7.01
CA LEU A 13 -7.83 -3.59 -6.43
C LEU A 13 -9.04 -2.97 -5.74
N ALA A 14 -8.87 -1.81 -5.09
CA ALA A 14 -9.99 -1.08 -4.49
C ALA A 14 -10.96 -0.51 -5.52
N ILE A 15 -10.48 -0.12 -6.71
CA ILE A 15 -11.32 0.39 -7.81
C ILE A 15 -12.20 -0.71 -8.41
N ILE A 16 -11.74 -1.96 -8.39
CA ILE A 16 -12.48 -3.11 -8.97
C ILE A 16 -13.16 -3.97 -7.89
N ASP A 17 -13.30 -3.47 -6.66
CA ASP A 17 -13.93 -4.13 -5.52
C ASP A 17 -13.28 -5.49 -5.14
N GLN A 18 -11.97 -5.63 -5.37
CA GLN A 18 -11.21 -6.85 -5.06
C GLN A 18 -10.12 -6.64 -4.01
N LEU A 19 -10.20 -5.56 -3.23
CA LEU A 19 -9.21 -5.27 -2.19
C LEU A 19 -9.12 -6.39 -1.13
N ASP A 20 -10.23 -7.07 -0.85
CA ASP A 20 -10.28 -8.19 0.10
C ASP A 20 -9.44 -9.40 -0.30
N LEU A 21 -9.07 -9.56 -1.58
CA LEU A 21 -8.14 -10.62 -2.00
C LEU A 21 -6.79 -10.48 -1.29
N LEU A 22 -6.35 -9.24 -1.06
CA LEU A 22 -5.11 -8.98 -0.33
C LEU A 22 -5.22 -9.42 1.12
N ARG A 23 -6.36 -9.16 1.76
CA ARG A 23 -6.63 -9.62 3.14
C ARG A 23 -6.66 -11.15 3.22
N GLN A 24 -7.32 -11.82 2.28
CA GLN A 24 -7.39 -13.29 2.25
C GLN A 24 -6.01 -13.93 2.06
N GLN A 25 -5.19 -13.35 1.18
CA GLN A 25 -3.88 -13.89 0.85
C GLN A 25 -2.82 -13.62 1.93
N PHE A 26 -2.86 -12.45 2.56
CA PHE A 26 -1.77 -11.98 3.42
C PHE A 26 -2.17 -11.76 4.89
N GLY A 27 -3.46 -11.73 5.20
CA GLY A 27 -3.99 -11.44 6.53
C GLY A 27 -3.85 -9.97 6.91
N GLU A 28 -2.61 -9.50 7.04
CA GLU A 28 -2.25 -8.13 7.42
C GLU A 28 -1.29 -7.53 6.40
N ILE A 29 -1.51 -6.27 6.03
CA ILE A 29 -0.68 -5.50 5.13
C ILE A 29 -0.25 -4.21 5.80
N LEU A 30 1.05 -3.93 5.71
CA LEU A 30 1.67 -2.72 6.18
C LEU A 30 1.87 -1.76 5.00
N ILE A 31 1.53 -0.50 5.20
CA ILE A 31 1.79 0.56 4.22
C ILE A 31 2.64 1.66 4.86
N PRO A 32 3.64 2.21 4.16
CA PRO A 32 4.31 3.43 4.58
C PRO A 32 3.33 4.61 4.68
N LYS A 33 3.64 5.59 5.54
CA LYS A 33 2.87 6.85 5.61
C LYS A 33 2.75 7.55 4.25
N ALA A 34 3.82 7.54 3.46
CA ALA A 34 3.84 8.13 2.12
C ALA A 34 2.84 7.46 1.15
N VAL A 35 2.64 6.15 1.27
CA VAL A 35 1.65 5.41 0.46
C VAL A 35 0.23 5.82 0.84
N LEU A 36 -0.05 5.98 2.15
CA LEU A 36 -1.36 6.48 2.60
C LEU A 36 -1.64 7.89 2.03
N GLU A 37 -0.63 8.77 2.05
CA GLU A 37 -0.75 10.13 1.51
C GLU A 37 -1.04 10.12 0.01
N GLU A 38 -0.40 9.23 -0.77
CA GLU A 38 -0.62 9.09 -2.21
C GLU A 38 -2.00 8.49 -2.55
N LEU A 39 -2.51 7.59 -1.72
CA LEU A 39 -3.84 6.99 -1.88
C LEU A 39 -4.98 8.01 -1.74
N ARG A 40 -4.74 9.17 -1.12
CA ARG A 40 -5.71 10.26 -0.95
C ARG A 40 -7.06 9.76 -0.42
N VAL A 41 -7.02 8.84 0.55
CA VAL A 41 -8.21 8.14 1.05
C VAL A 41 -9.27 9.08 1.60
N GLU A 42 -8.93 10.28 2.08
CA GLU A 42 -9.92 11.26 2.57
C GLU A 42 -10.75 11.90 1.45
N GLU A 43 -10.35 11.76 0.19
CA GLU A 43 -11.10 12.26 -0.95
C GLU A 43 -12.09 11.21 -1.47
N MET A 44 -13.20 11.66 -2.06
CA MET A 44 -14.21 10.79 -2.70
C MET A 44 -13.74 10.31 -4.08
N LEU A 45 -12.62 9.59 -4.12
CA LEU A 45 -12.07 8.97 -5.32
C LEU A 45 -12.53 7.51 -5.44
N PRO A 46 -12.57 6.94 -6.67
CA PRO A 46 -12.83 5.52 -6.86
C PRO A 46 -11.91 4.64 -6.00
N GLY A 47 -12.50 3.68 -5.27
CA GLY A 47 -11.78 2.79 -4.35
C GLY A 47 -11.42 3.39 -2.98
N SER A 48 -11.65 4.69 -2.74
CA SER A 48 -11.35 5.32 -1.45
C SER A 48 -12.16 4.71 -0.28
N ASP A 49 -13.43 4.36 -0.51
CA ASP A 49 -14.31 3.74 0.49
C ASP A 49 -13.74 2.40 0.98
N HIS A 50 -13.40 1.49 0.05
CA HIS A 50 -12.77 0.20 0.37
C HIS A 50 -11.44 0.37 1.12
N LEU A 51 -10.63 1.37 0.76
CA LEU A 51 -9.37 1.65 1.46
C LEU A 51 -9.62 2.16 2.89
N ARG A 52 -10.60 3.04 3.10
CA ARG A 52 -10.99 3.50 4.44
C ARG A 52 -11.52 2.34 5.30
N GLU A 53 -12.37 1.50 4.73
CA GLU A 53 -12.89 0.31 5.41
C GLU A 53 -11.76 -0.64 5.82
N ALA A 54 -10.77 -0.86 4.94
CA ALA A 54 -9.60 -1.68 5.25
C ALA A 54 -8.75 -1.12 6.40
N LEU A 55 -8.57 0.21 6.44
CA LEU A 55 -7.88 0.91 7.53
C LEU A 55 -8.65 0.79 8.86
N VAL A 56 -9.97 1.01 8.82
CA VAL A 56 -10.86 0.90 10.00
C VAL A 56 -10.92 -0.55 10.52
N ALA A 57 -10.96 -1.52 9.62
CA ALA A 57 -10.92 -2.94 9.95
C ALA A 57 -9.55 -3.40 10.50
N GLY A 58 -8.50 -2.56 10.36
CA GLY A 58 -7.20 -2.75 11.00
C GLY A 58 -6.28 -3.79 10.34
N TRP A 59 -6.70 -4.39 9.22
CA TRP A 59 -5.84 -5.32 8.47
C TRP A 59 -4.91 -4.60 7.50
N LEU A 60 -5.27 -3.37 7.08
CA LEU A 60 -4.37 -2.44 6.40
C LEU A 60 -3.84 -1.45 7.44
N GLN A 61 -2.54 -1.47 7.72
CA GLN A 61 -1.94 -0.68 8.80
C GLN A 61 -0.84 0.24 8.29
N VAL A 62 -0.84 1.47 8.80
CA VAL A 62 0.22 2.44 8.50
C VAL A 62 1.42 2.18 9.40
N ARG A 63 2.60 2.04 8.81
CA ARG A 63 3.87 1.93 9.53
C ARG A 63 4.83 3.04 9.12
N LYS A 64 5.49 3.59 10.13
CA LYS A 64 6.60 4.53 9.92
C LYS A 64 7.80 3.75 9.41
N VAL A 65 8.39 4.22 8.32
CA VAL A 65 9.63 3.64 7.80
C VAL A 65 10.80 4.15 8.63
N ASN A 66 11.61 3.23 9.16
CA ASN A 66 12.75 3.56 10.02
C ASN A 66 13.98 4.05 9.23
N ASN A 67 14.04 3.79 7.92
CA ASN A 67 15.17 4.14 7.08
C ASN A 67 14.75 4.83 5.76
N PRO A 68 14.38 6.13 5.81
CA PRO A 68 13.86 6.86 4.65
C PRO A 68 14.89 6.96 3.50
N SER A 69 16.19 6.91 3.80
CA SER A 69 17.28 6.93 2.81
C SER A 69 17.23 5.71 1.88
N LEU A 70 16.88 4.55 2.42
CA LEU A 70 16.77 3.30 1.66
C LEU A 70 15.52 3.28 0.78
N VAL A 71 14.41 3.88 1.25
CA VAL A 71 13.20 4.10 0.45
C VAL A 71 13.49 5.01 -0.73
N GLN A 72 14.19 6.13 -0.49
CA GLN A 72 14.56 7.08 -1.54
C GLN A 72 15.42 6.41 -2.64
N LEU A 73 16.35 5.55 -2.22
CA LEU A 73 17.20 4.78 -3.14
C LEU A 73 16.39 3.76 -3.95
N LEU A 74 15.47 3.02 -3.30
CA LEU A 74 14.59 2.07 -3.99
C LEU A 74 13.67 2.77 -5.00
N LEU A 75 13.11 3.93 -4.64
CA LEU A 75 12.28 4.74 -5.54
C LEU A 75 13.07 5.19 -6.77
N HIS A 76 14.33 5.60 -6.60
CA HIS A 76 15.20 6.01 -7.71
C HIS A 76 15.46 4.87 -8.71
N ILE A 77 15.50 3.63 -8.24
CA ILE A 77 15.76 2.44 -9.06
C ILE A 77 14.48 1.95 -9.76
N LEU A 78 13.29 2.24 -9.21
CA LEU A 78 12.01 1.77 -9.74
C LEU A 78 11.42 2.65 -10.85
N HIS A 79 12.14 3.65 -11.34
CA HIS A 79 11.73 4.54 -12.46
C HIS A 79 11.68 3.85 -13.85
N PHE A 80 11.55 2.52 -13.92
CA PHE A 80 11.32 1.81 -15.18
C PHE A 80 10.12 0.86 -15.03
N SER A 81 8.97 1.34 -15.50
CA SER A 81 7.82 0.58 -16.00
C SER A 81 7.50 -0.74 -15.29
N ASN A 82 6.69 -0.76 -14.22
CA ASN A 82 5.90 -1.95 -13.89
C ASN A 82 4.76 -1.68 -12.91
N ILE A 83 3.54 -2.03 -13.32
CA ILE A 83 2.25 -1.89 -12.61
C ILE A 83 2.12 -2.88 -11.43
N PHE A 84 3.04 -3.80 -11.25
CA PHE A 84 3.01 -4.80 -10.17
C PHE A 84 4.40 -5.02 -9.58
N ASN A 85 4.86 -4.10 -8.73
CA ASN A 85 5.97 -4.42 -7.83
C ASN A 85 5.44 -4.45 -6.39
N PHE A 86 5.13 -5.66 -5.92
CA PHE A 86 4.99 -5.98 -4.49
C PHE A 86 6.37 -5.81 -3.85
N CYS A 87 6.67 -4.62 -3.32
CA CYS A 87 7.95 -4.38 -2.67
C CYS A 87 8.02 -5.11 -1.32
N ARG A 88 8.72 -6.24 -1.32
CA ARG A 88 9.10 -7.02 -0.13
C ARG A 88 10.26 -6.41 0.66
N VAL A 89 10.49 -5.10 0.56
CA VAL A 89 11.72 -4.45 1.03
C VAL A 89 11.39 -3.11 1.71
N ALA A 90 11.99 -2.89 2.88
CA ALA A 90 12.10 -1.61 3.61
C ALA A 90 11.10 -1.28 4.74
N ILE A 91 10.76 -2.24 5.63
CA ILE A 91 10.31 -1.90 7.01
C ILE A 91 11.19 -2.53 8.11
N LEU A 92 12.23 -3.29 7.76
CA LEU A 92 13.29 -3.65 8.72
C LEU A 92 14.41 -2.61 8.69
#